data_AF-A0A9W6HPF2-F1
#
_entry.id   AF-A0A9W6HPF2-F1
#
_cell.length_a   1.000
_cell.length_b   1.000
_cell.length_c   1.000
_cell.angle_alpha   90.00
_cell.angle_beta   90.00
_cell.angle_gamma   90.00
#
_symmetry.space_group_name_H-M   'P 1'
#
loop_
_entity.id
_entity.type
_entity.pdbx_description
1 polymer ?
#
loop_
_entity_poly.entity_id
_entity_poly.type
_entity_poly.pdbx_seq_one_letter_code
_entity_poly.pdbx_strand_id
1 'polypeptide(L)'
;MNRSAGLRGTAAVRPARPGDEGLSPRLEAQAIRWALVSAVGGAAAAFAIAHGSRLPLGGEASVGSLAGLLAAVAAAAAFSFAFVTERRRGHLAWRRALPWPKRATDLLALCAAMMMLSALLVIAVAELFQLGFRGLTIDPFGTGALTGAACGAVAYGGSVFGARLTSSGVAMLATLVLFLGTLASMVSSPDAEWWQFHFSRLGNEAGYAGYQFNLALITTGAVVTALANLVAHDLETGLRAHVANAPARARLFAWLLAGIGICLMIAGLVPDAVAFPVHVGAASGMVVLFAVLVGCLAALVPGMRHEVAVFSTVAIAGILVAVALWVPIGYYNLTGAEFVIAGLLFAWLLVFVRGTRAYADESVTS
;
A
#
# COMPACT_ATOMS: atom_id res chain seq x y z
N MET A 1 -7.50 -3.68 -67.84
CA MET A 1 -7.29 -4.60 -66.70
C MET A 1 -7.61 -3.86 -65.42
N ASN A 2 -8.66 -4.31 -64.75
CA ASN A 2 -9.30 -3.70 -63.58
C ASN A 2 -8.69 -4.30 -62.30
N ARG A 3 -8.25 -3.49 -61.33
CA ARG A 3 -7.93 -3.95 -59.97
C ARG A 3 -8.44 -2.95 -58.95
N SER A 4 -9.65 -3.21 -58.46
CA SER A 4 -10.20 -2.71 -57.21
C SER A 4 -9.52 -3.42 -56.02
N ALA A 5 -8.82 -2.68 -55.16
CA ALA A 5 -8.29 -3.18 -53.90
C ALA A 5 -9.01 -2.46 -52.74
N GLY A 6 -9.54 -3.26 -51.81
CA GLY A 6 -10.49 -2.84 -50.80
C GLY A 6 -9.91 -1.98 -49.69
N LEU A 7 -10.70 -0.97 -49.29
CA LEU A 7 -10.55 -0.26 -48.03
C LEU A 7 -11.18 -1.11 -46.92
N ARG A 8 -10.34 -1.77 -46.12
CA ARG A 8 -10.76 -2.35 -44.84
C ARG A 8 -11.04 -1.19 -43.89
N GLY A 9 -12.31 -1.02 -43.52
CA GLY A 9 -12.73 -0.06 -42.50
C GLY A 9 -11.97 -0.34 -41.19
N THR A 10 -11.26 0.67 -40.73
CA THR A 10 -10.74 0.75 -39.37
C THR A 10 -11.94 0.68 -38.41
N ALA A 11 -11.95 -0.33 -37.54
CA ALA A 11 -12.95 -0.40 -36.48
C ALA A 11 -12.78 0.83 -35.59
N ALA A 12 -13.72 1.77 -35.68
CA ALA A 12 -13.76 2.93 -34.83
C ALA A 12 -13.80 2.47 -33.37
N VAL A 13 -12.76 2.84 -32.60
CA VAL A 13 -12.76 2.70 -31.14
C VAL A 13 -13.93 3.54 -30.65
N ARG A 14 -14.98 2.87 -30.15
CA ARG A 14 -16.12 3.56 -29.56
C ARG A 14 -15.63 4.34 -28.33
N PRO A 15 -15.96 5.63 -28.20
CA PRO A 15 -15.71 6.35 -26.96
C PRO A 15 -16.47 5.67 -25.82
N ALA A 16 -15.80 5.51 -24.67
CA ALA A 16 -16.40 4.96 -23.46
C ALA A 16 -17.66 5.76 -23.11
N ARG A 17 -18.78 5.05 -22.89
CA ARG A 17 -20.02 5.70 -22.46
C ARG A 17 -19.90 6.07 -20.98
N PRO A 18 -20.49 7.19 -20.53
CA PRO A 18 -20.60 7.50 -19.11
C PRO A 18 -21.44 6.39 -18.46
N GLY A 19 -20.81 5.51 -17.69
CA GLY A 19 -21.39 4.27 -17.17
C GLY A 19 -20.40 3.09 -17.06
N ASP A 20 -19.24 3.17 -17.72
CA ASP A 20 -18.20 2.11 -17.74
C ASP A 20 -17.25 2.10 -16.51
N GLU A 21 -17.58 2.78 -15.41
CA GLU A 21 -16.75 2.79 -14.19
C GLU A 21 -16.87 1.48 -13.37
N GLY A 22 -17.86 0.65 -13.68
CA GLY A 22 -18.12 -0.61 -12.99
C GLY A 22 -17.04 -1.68 -13.18
N LEU A 23 -16.98 -2.64 -12.26
CA LEU A 23 -16.24 -3.88 -12.47
C LEU A 23 -16.79 -4.61 -13.68
N SER A 24 -15.92 -5.17 -14.53
CA SER A 24 -16.43 -6.00 -15.63
C SER A 24 -17.18 -7.20 -15.01
N PRO A 25 -18.29 -7.67 -15.61
CA PRO A 25 -19.10 -8.73 -15.00
C PRO A 25 -18.31 -9.97 -14.61
N ARG A 26 -17.25 -10.28 -15.37
CA ARG A 26 -16.32 -11.38 -15.06
C ARG A 26 -15.51 -11.15 -13.79
N LEU A 27 -14.97 -9.94 -13.62
CA LEU A 27 -14.19 -9.59 -12.43
C LEU A 27 -15.09 -9.56 -11.20
N GLU A 28 -16.30 -9.03 -11.34
CA GLU A 28 -17.32 -9.02 -10.30
C GLU A 28 -17.67 -10.45 -9.86
N ALA A 29 -18.02 -11.32 -10.81
CA ALA A 29 -18.33 -12.72 -10.53
C ALA A 29 -17.13 -13.48 -9.92
N GLN A 30 -15.89 -13.12 -10.28
CA GLN A 30 -14.70 -13.67 -9.64
C GLN A 30 -14.54 -13.21 -8.20
N ALA A 31 -14.70 -11.91 -7.93
CA ALA A 31 -14.60 -11.35 -6.59
C ALA A 31 -15.69 -11.93 -5.66
N ILE A 32 -16.93 -12.06 -6.14
CA ILE A 32 -18.03 -12.69 -5.39
C ILE A 32 -17.72 -14.17 -5.08
N ARG A 33 -17.17 -14.93 -6.02
CA ARG A 33 -16.78 -16.33 -5.76
C ARG A 33 -15.70 -16.43 -4.69
N TRP A 34 -14.68 -15.56 -4.74
CA TRP A 34 -13.67 -15.51 -3.68
C TRP A 34 -14.29 -15.14 -2.33
N ALA A 35 -15.20 -14.16 -2.31
CA ALA A 35 -15.92 -13.79 -1.11
C ALA A 35 -16.68 -14.98 -0.50
N LEU A 36 -17.45 -15.71 -1.31
CA LEU A 36 -18.24 -16.85 -0.86
C LEU A 36 -17.37 -18.02 -0.36
N VAL A 37 -16.34 -18.39 -1.13
CA VAL A 37 -15.44 -19.49 -0.76
C VAL A 37 -14.68 -19.16 0.52
N SER A 38 -14.15 -17.94 0.63
CA SER A 38 -13.46 -17.48 1.84
C SER A 38 -14.39 -17.33 3.02
N ALA A 39 -15.65 -16.92 2.82
CA ALA A 39 -16.62 -16.84 3.90
C ALA A 39 -16.99 -18.22 4.45
N VAL A 40 -17.31 -19.18 3.58
CA VAL A 40 -17.64 -20.55 3.99
C VAL A 40 -16.42 -21.23 4.62
N GLY A 41 -15.25 -21.14 3.98
CA GLY A 41 -14.01 -21.73 4.49
C GLY A 41 -13.58 -21.12 5.83
N GLY A 42 -13.62 -19.79 5.94
CA GLY A 42 -13.31 -19.07 7.17
C GLY A 42 -14.29 -19.41 8.30
N ALA A 43 -15.59 -19.48 8.00
CA ALA A 43 -16.61 -19.86 8.98
C ALA A 43 -16.42 -21.29 9.49
N ALA A 44 -16.20 -22.25 8.58
CA ALA A 44 -15.99 -23.65 8.95
C ALA A 44 -14.71 -23.83 9.79
N ALA A 45 -13.60 -23.19 9.38
CA ALA A 45 -12.35 -23.23 10.12
C ALA A 45 -12.50 -22.60 11.51
N ALA A 46 -13.11 -21.42 11.60
CA ALA A 46 -13.28 -20.74 12.87
C ALA A 46 -14.24 -21.47 13.82
N PHE A 47 -15.32 -22.07 13.30
CA PHE A 47 -16.21 -22.93 14.08
C PHE A 47 -15.47 -24.14 14.65
N ALA A 48 -14.67 -24.82 13.82
CA ALA A 48 -13.91 -25.99 14.26
C ALA A 48 -12.86 -25.64 15.32
N ILE A 49 -12.16 -24.51 15.16
CA ILE A 49 -11.15 -24.03 16.10
C ILE A 49 -11.79 -23.60 17.43
N ALA A 50 -12.92 -22.90 17.39
CA ALA A 50 -13.62 -22.43 18.58
C ALA A 50 -14.52 -23.48 19.23
N HIS A 51 -14.59 -24.71 18.70
CA HIS A 51 -15.54 -25.71 19.13
C HIS A 51 -15.42 -26.02 20.64
N GLY A 52 -16.54 -25.98 21.35
CA GLY A 52 -16.58 -26.19 22.80
C GLY A 52 -16.11 -25.00 23.65
N SER A 53 -15.76 -23.86 23.04
CA SER A 53 -15.35 -22.63 23.72
C SER A 53 -16.27 -21.45 23.38
N ARG A 54 -16.28 -20.43 24.25
CA ARG A 54 -16.87 -19.13 23.94
C ARG A 54 -15.78 -18.09 23.99
N LEU A 55 -15.68 -17.26 22.96
CA LEU A 55 -14.59 -16.30 22.80
C LEU A 55 -15.11 -14.86 22.99
N PRO A 56 -14.33 -13.96 23.60
CA PRO A 56 -14.63 -12.52 23.55
C PRO A 56 -14.54 -12.00 22.11
N LEU A 57 -15.11 -10.82 21.84
CA LEU A 57 -15.02 -10.20 20.51
C LEU A 57 -13.60 -9.72 20.20
N GLY A 58 -12.95 -9.03 21.13
CA GLY A 58 -11.59 -8.48 21.03
C GLY A 58 -10.64 -9.05 22.10
N GLY A 59 -9.34 -8.80 21.94
CA GLY A 59 -8.24 -9.34 22.74
C GLY A 59 -7.39 -10.39 22.00
N GLU A 60 -6.31 -10.85 22.64
CA GLU A 60 -5.35 -11.79 22.02
C GLU A 60 -5.98 -13.14 21.62
N ALA A 61 -6.80 -13.73 22.50
CA ALA A 61 -7.54 -14.97 22.25
C ALA A 61 -9.04 -14.69 22.05
N SER A 62 -9.39 -14.13 20.89
CA SER A 62 -10.72 -13.61 20.61
C SER A 62 -11.23 -14.01 19.22
N VAL A 63 -12.50 -13.74 18.95
CA VAL A 63 -13.06 -13.84 17.59
C VAL A 63 -12.28 -12.92 16.64
N GLY A 64 -11.93 -11.71 17.08
CA GLY A 64 -11.20 -10.73 16.28
C GLY A 64 -9.81 -11.19 15.86
N SER A 65 -9.04 -11.78 16.76
CA SER A 65 -7.68 -12.26 16.44
C SER A 65 -7.70 -13.46 15.48
N LEU A 66 -8.62 -14.42 15.70
CA LEU A 66 -8.83 -15.56 14.81
C LEU A 66 -9.34 -15.10 13.43
N ALA A 67 -10.33 -14.21 13.41
CA ALA A 67 -10.87 -13.65 12.18
C ALA A 67 -9.81 -12.86 11.41
N GLY A 68 -8.99 -12.05 12.09
CA GLY A 68 -7.91 -11.28 11.49
C GLY A 68 -6.90 -12.18 10.77
N LEU A 69 -6.49 -13.29 11.40
CA LEU A 69 -5.57 -14.26 10.80
C LEU A 69 -6.17 -14.91 9.54
N LEU A 70 -7.38 -15.46 9.65
CA LEU A 70 -8.03 -16.13 8.51
C LEU A 70 -8.38 -15.15 7.39
N ALA A 71 -8.80 -13.93 7.73
CA ALA A 71 -9.06 -12.85 6.78
C ALA A 71 -7.79 -12.43 6.03
N ALA A 72 -6.65 -12.30 6.72
CA ALA A 72 -5.37 -12.00 6.08
C ALA A 72 -4.98 -13.04 5.02
N VAL A 73 -5.09 -14.33 5.35
CA VAL A 73 -4.81 -15.43 4.42
C VAL A 73 -5.77 -15.40 3.23
N ALA A 74 -7.07 -15.21 3.50
CA ALA A 74 -8.10 -15.13 2.46
C ALA A 74 -7.86 -13.96 1.49
N ALA A 75 -7.58 -12.77 2.01
CA ALA A 75 -7.30 -11.58 1.20
C ALA A 75 -6.07 -11.77 0.31
N ALA A 76 -4.98 -12.32 0.85
CA ALA A 76 -3.76 -12.55 0.09
C ALA A 76 -3.92 -13.63 -0.98
N ALA A 77 -4.65 -14.71 -0.70
CA ALA A 77 -4.95 -15.75 -1.68
C ALA A 77 -5.80 -15.19 -2.84
N ALA A 78 -6.88 -14.47 -2.52
CA ALA A 78 -7.76 -13.85 -3.50
C ALA A 78 -7.03 -12.80 -4.36
N PHE A 79 -6.21 -11.95 -3.71
CA PHE A 79 -5.34 -10.98 -4.38
C PHE A 79 -4.35 -11.65 -5.33
N SER A 80 -3.58 -12.62 -4.83
CA SER A 80 -2.55 -13.32 -5.60
C SER A 80 -3.15 -13.97 -6.84
N PHE A 81 -4.27 -14.67 -6.66
CA PHE A 81 -4.96 -15.35 -7.75
C PHE A 81 -5.47 -14.36 -8.79
N ALA A 82 -6.15 -13.30 -8.38
CA ALA A 82 -6.68 -12.29 -9.28
C ALA A 82 -5.55 -11.59 -10.06
N PHE A 83 -4.49 -11.20 -9.37
CA PHE A 83 -3.33 -10.56 -9.96
C PHE A 83 -2.61 -11.45 -10.97
N VAL A 84 -2.31 -12.70 -10.62
CA VAL A 84 -1.64 -13.65 -11.52
C VAL A 84 -2.51 -13.96 -12.73
N THR A 85 -3.82 -14.12 -12.53
CA THR A 85 -4.77 -14.43 -13.62
C THR A 85 -4.88 -13.28 -14.60
N GLU A 86 -5.10 -12.05 -14.13
CA GLU A 86 -5.21 -10.89 -15.03
C GLU A 86 -3.88 -10.56 -15.70
N ARG A 87 -2.75 -10.78 -15.01
CA ARG A 87 -1.43 -10.68 -15.62
C ARG A 87 -1.22 -11.67 -16.77
N ARG A 88 -1.69 -12.91 -16.63
CA ARG A 88 -1.65 -13.91 -17.72
C ARG A 88 -2.52 -13.47 -18.90
N ARG A 89 -3.64 -12.79 -18.63
CA ARG A 89 -4.57 -12.22 -19.63
C ARG A 89 -4.06 -10.93 -20.29
N GLY A 90 -2.90 -10.42 -19.89
CA GLY A 90 -2.25 -9.26 -20.52
C GLY A 90 -2.27 -7.98 -19.69
N HIS A 91 -2.95 -7.96 -18.54
CA HIS A 91 -2.86 -6.82 -17.61
C HIS A 91 -1.40 -6.64 -17.17
N LEU A 92 -0.89 -5.41 -17.24
CA LEU A 92 0.53 -5.11 -16.93
C LEU A 92 1.52 -6.00 -17.73
N ALA A 93 1.23 -6.27 -19.01
CA ALA A 93 2.09 -7.11 -19.85
C ALA A 93 3.55 -6.63 -19.92
N TRP A 94 3.78 -5.31 -19.81
CA TRP A 94 5.12 -4.70 -19.74
C TRP A 94 5.99 -5.31 -18.62
N ARG A 95 5.39 -5.77 -17.51
CA ARG A 95 6.11 -6.42 -16.41
C ARG A 95 6.75 -7.74 -16.82
N ARG A 96 6.44 -8.31 -17.99
CA ARG A 96 7.13 -9.50 -18.51
C ARG A 96 8.61 -9.24 -18.79
N ALA A 97 8.99 -7.99 -19.08
CA ALA A 97 10.38 -7.58 -19.28
C ALA A 97 11.20 -7.54 -17.96
N LEU A 98 10.54 -7.48 -16.80
CA LEU A 98 11.23 -7.52 -15.51
C LEU A 98 11.75 -8.94 -15.23
N PRO A 99 12.93 -9.06 -14.59
CA PRO A 99 13.49 -10.35 -14.23
C PRO A 99 12.56 -11.08 -13.24
N TRP A 100 12.54 -12.41 -13.31
CA TRP A 100 11.61 -13.20 -12.50
C TRP A 100 11.71 -12.96 -10.98
N PRO A 101 12.90 -12.73 -10.37
CA PRO A 101 12.99 -12.48 -8.93
C PRO A 101 12.27 -11.19 -8.54
N LYS A 102 12.43 -10.09 -9.30
CA LYS A 102 11.72 -8.83 -9.04
C LYS A 102 10.21 -9.01 -9.10
N ARG A 103 9.72 -9.81 -10.04
CA ARG A 103 8.27 -10.07 -10.17
C ARG A 103 7.73 -10.88 -8.99
N ALA A 104 8.55 -11.79 -8.44
CA ALA A 104 8.22 -12.57 -7.26
C ALA A 104 8.27 -11.71 -5.99
N THR A 105 9.31 -10.91 -5.78
CA THR A 105 9.42 -10.02 -4.63
C THR A 105 8.30 -8.97 -4.60
N ASP A 106 7.93 -8.41 -5.75
CA ASP A 106 6.80 -7.48 -5.85
C ASP A 106 5.47 -8.15 -5.47
N LEU A 107 5.26 -9.39 -5.91
CA LEU A 107 4.06 -10.14 -5.54
C LEU A 107 4.04 -10.40 -4.03
N LEU A 108 5.16 -10.88 -3.47
CA LEU A 108 5.28 -11.15 -2.04
C LEU A 108 5.05 -9.88 -1.21
N ALA A 109 5.63 -8.74 -1.60
CA ALA A 109 5.44 -7.47 -0.92
C ALA A 109 3.97 -7.02 -0.92
N LEU A 110 3.29 -7.11 -2.07
CA LEU A 110 1.88 -6.75 -2.18
C LEU A 110 0.98 -7.73 -1.42
N CYS A 111 1.30 -9.02 -1.42
CA CYS A 111 0.57 -10.02 -0.61
C CYS A 111 0.74 -9.76 0.88
N ALA A 112 1.97 -9.54 1.35
CA ALA A 112 2.26 -9.23 2.75
C ALA A 112 1.51 -7.96 3.21
N ALA A 113 1.47 -6.93 2.36
CA ALA A 113 0.71 -5.73 2.61
C ALA A 113 -0.80 -5.97 2.71
N MET A 114 -1.36 -6.78 1.79
CA MET A 114 -2.77 -7.16 1.86
C MET A 114 -3.10 -8.02 3.09
N MET A 115 -2.20 -8.92 3.49
CA MET A 115 -2.34 -9.70 4.72
C MET A 115 -2.39 -8.78 5.93
N MET A 116 -1.39 -7.90 6.05
CA MET A 116 -1.25 -6.98 7.18
C MET A 116 -2.44 -6.03 7.26
N LEU A 117 -2.81 -5.37 6.16
CA LEU A 117 -3.94 -4.43 6.15
C LEU A 117 -5.26 -5.12 6.53
N SER A 118 -5.50 -6.33 6.01
CA SER A 118 -6.74 -7.07 6.30
C SER A 118 -6.80 -7.54 7.75
N ALA A 119 -5.69 -8.03 8.30
CA ALA A 119 -5.60 -8.38 9.73
C ALA A 119 -5.85 -7.16 10.62
N LEU A 120 -5.15 -6.05 10.36
CA LEU A 120 -5.28 -4.83 11.15
C LEU A 120 -6.70 -4.29 11.12
N LEU A 121 -7.35 -4.27 9.94
CA LEU A 121 -8.72 -3.79 9.81
C LEU A 121 -9.69 -4.64 10.63
N VAL A 122 -9.61 -5.97 10.50
CA VAL A 122 -10.54 -6.89 11.19
C VAL A 122 -10.32 -6.84 12.70
N ILE A 123 -9.06 -6.84 13.15
CA ILE A 123 -8.72 -6.74 14.57
C ILE A 123 -9.19 -5.39 15.13
N ALA A 124 -8.89 -4.27 14.46
CA ALA A 124 -9.30 -2.94 14.93
C ALA A 124 -10.83 -2.81 15.08
N VAL A 125 -11.59 -3.36 14.11
CA VAL A 125 -13.05 -3.42 14.22
C VAL A 125 -13.46 -4.25 15.44
N ALA A 126 -12.93 -5.46 15.59
CA ALA A 126 -13.28 -6.33 16.70
C ALA A 126 -12.97 -5.72 18.08
N GLU A 127 -11.81 -5.06 18.23
CA GLU A 127 -11.44 -4.33 19.45
C GLU A 127 -12.41 -3.18 19.75
N LEU A 128 -12.79 -2.40 18.72
CA LEU A 128 -13.77 -1.32 18.89
C LEU A 128 -15.12 -1.86 19.37
N PHE A 129 -15.58 -2.99 18.82
CA PHE A 129 -16.80 -3.64 19.28
C PHE A 129 -16.66 -4.16 20.72
N GLN A 130 -15.51 -4.73 21.09
CA GLN A 130 -15.24 -5.21 22.45
C GLN A 130 -15.33 -4.08 23.49
N LEU A 131 -14.92 -2.86 23.14
CA LEU A 131 -15.05 -1.70 24.03
C LEU A 131 -16.51 -1.37 24.38
N GLY A 132 -17.43 -1.57 23.44
CA GLY A 132 -18.87 -1.35 23.62
C GLY A 132 -19.60 -2.54 24.24
N PHE A 133 -19.23 -3.76 23.87
CA PHE A 133 -19.87 -5.01 24.32
C PHE A 133 -19.02 -5.74 25.37
N ARG A 134 -18.70 -5.05 26.47
CA ARG A 134 -17.83 -5.60 27.52
C ARG A 134 -18.42 -6.85 28.16
N GLY A 135 -17.62 -7.90 28.23
CA GLY A 135 -18.02 -9.20 28.80
C GLY A 135 -18.86 -10.07 27.86
N LEU A 136 -19.19 -9.60 26.65
CA LEU A 136 -19.87 -10.42 25.66
C LEU A 136 -18.93 -11.55 25.20
N THR A 137 -19.46 -12.77 25.21
CA THR A 137 -18.77 -13.93 24.65
C THR A 137 -19.64 -14.58 23.57
N ILE A 138 -18.99 -14.92 22.46
CA ILE A 138 -19.60 -15.46 21.26
C ILE A 138 -19.39 -16.97 21.26
N ASP A 139 -20.45 -17.70 20.99
CA ASP A 139 -20.42 -19.16 20.85
C ASP A 139 -19.75 -19.58 19.52
N PRO A 140 -19.50 -20.88 19.30
CA PRO A 140 -18.81 -21.33 18.08
C PRO A 140 -19.54 -20.97 16.78
N PHE A 141 -20.88 -20.95 16.76
CA PHE A 141 -21.63 -20.59 15.56
C PHE A 141 -21.50 -19.11 15.23
N GLY A 142 -21.63 -18.24 16.24
CA GLY A 142 -21.38 -16.80 16.08
C GLY A 142 -19.93 -16.50 15.65
N THR A 143 -18.96 -17.23 16.22
CA THR A 143 -17.54 -17.10 15.86
C THR A 143 -17.31 -17.46 14.39
N GLY A 144 -17.90 -18.57 13.94
CA GLY A 144 -17.89 -18.98 12.53
C GLY A 144 -18.53 -17.92 11.62
N ALA A 145 -19.72 -17.44 11.97
CA ALA A 145 -20.45 -16.46 11.17
C ALA A 145 -19.69 -15.13 11.01
N LEU A 146 -19.20 -14.56 12.12
CA LEU A 146 -18.45 -13.30 12.11
C LEU A 146 -17.11 -13.44 11.36
N THR A 147 -16.38 -14.53 11.61
CA THR A 147 -15.11 -14.80 10.91
C THR A 147 -15.32 -15.00 9.42
N GLY A 148 -16.35 -15.76 9.02
CA GLY A 148 -16.73 -15.96 7.62
C GLY A 148 -17.08 -14.64 6.94
N ALA A 149 -17.88 -13.79 7.58
CA ALA A 149 -18.22 -12.47 7.05
C ALA A 149 -16.96 -11.61 6.82
N ALA A 150 -16.05 -11.56 7.79
CA ALA A 150 -14.77 -10.86 7.68
C ALA A 150 -13.92 -11.41 6.52
N CYS A 151 -13.71 -12.72 6.46
CA CYS A 151 -12.96 -13.39 5.40
C CYS A 151 -13.55 -13.10 4.01
N GLY A 152 -14.87 -13.18 3.87
CA GLY A 152 -15.55 -12.90 2.60
C GLY A 152 -15.38 -11.45 2.14
N ALA A 153 -15.55 -10.49 3.06
CA ALA A 153 -15.41 -9.07 2.76
C ALA A 153 -13.99 -8.71 2.30
N VAL A 154 -12.96 -9.15 3.03
CA VAL A 154 -11.56 -8.83 2.65
C VAL A 154 -11.10 -9.63 1.43
N ALA A 155 -11.61 -10.85 1.20
CA ALA A 155 -11.31 -11.62 -0.01
C ALA A 155 -11.91 -10.97 -1.26
N TYR A 156 -13.13 -10.41 -1.16
CA TYR A 156 -13.72 -9.60 -2.23
C TYR A 156 -12.81 -8.41 -2.57
N GLY A 157 -12.45 -7.61 -1.57
CA GLY A 157 -11.58 -6.44 -1.75
C GLY A 157 -10.20 -6.81 -2.31
N GLY A 158 -9.58 -7.87 -1.80
CA GLY A 158 -8.32 -8.40 -2.30
C GLY A 158 -8.40 -8.86 -3.75
N SER A 159 -9.48 -9.54 -4.15
CA SER A 159 -9.70 -9.96 -5.53
C SER A 159 -9.83 -8.78 -6.49
N VAL A 160 -10.64 -7.77 -6.11
CA VAL A 160 -10.83 -6.54 -6.90
C VAL A 160 -9.51 -5.78 -7.03
N PHE A 161 -8.80 -5.58 -5.92
CA PHE A 161 -7.52 -4.88 -5.89
C PHE A 161 -6.46 -5.59 -6.75
N GLY A 162 -6.37 -6.92 -6.65
CA GLY A 162 -5.44 -7.72 -7.45
C GLY A 162 -5.75 -7.70 -8.94
N ALA A 163 -7.03 -7.75 -9.32
CA ALA A 163 -7.45 -7.69 -10.71
C ALA A 163 -7.20 -6.31 -11.36
N ARG A 164 -7.29 -5.23 -10.58
CA ARG A 164 -7.16 -3.83 -11.04
C ARG A 164 -5.95 -3.13 -10.45
N LEU A 165 -4.84 -3.85 -10.25
CA LEU A 165 -3.63 -3.27 -9.68
C LEU A 165 -3.15 -2.09 -10.52
N THR A 166 -2.96 -0.95 -9.87
CA THR A 166 -2.50 0.31 -10.46
C THR A 166 -1.46 0.95 -9.55
N SER A 167 -0.67 1.88 -10.09
CA SER A 167 0.31 2.67 -9.31
C SER A 167 -0.37 3.37 -8.13
N SER A 168 -1.49 4.07 -8.36
CA SER A 168 -2.22 4.79 -7.30
C SER A 168 -2.78 3.84 -6.23
N GLY A 169 -3.27 2.67 -6.61
CA GLY A 169 -3.74 1.65 -5.66
C GLY A 169 -2.61 1.12 -4.79
N VAL A 170 -1.43 0.87 -5.37
CA VAL A 170 -0.25 0.42 -4.62
C VAL A 170 0.27 1.50 -3.67
N ALA A 171 0.26 2.77 -4.09
CA ALA A 171 0.61 3.89 -3.22
C ALA A 171 -0.36 4.03 -2.03
N MET A 172 -1.67 3.87 -2.28
CA MET A 172 -2.67 3.85 -1.21
C MET A 172 -2.47 2.67 -0.25
N LEU A 173 -2.19 1.47 -0.78
CA LEU A 173 -1.90 0.29 0.04
C LEU A 173 -0.67 0.53 0.94
N ALA A 174 0.42 1.08 0.41
CA ALA A 174 1.60 1.45 1.20
C ALA A 174 1.25 2.46 2.31
N THR A 175 0.46 3.47 1.97
CA THR A 175 0.00 4.50 2.93
C THR A 175 -0.80 3.85 4.06
N LEU A 176 -1.81 3.05 3.72
CA LEU A 176 -2.68 2.41 4.72
C LEU A 176 -1.89 1.44 5.60
N VAL A 177 -0.99 0.63 5.04
CA VAL A 177 -0.17 -0.29 5.84
C VAL A 177 0.70 0.46 6.85
N LEU A 178 1.37 1.53 6.44
CA LEU A 178 2.20 2.31 7.35
C LEU A 178 1.36 2.93 8.45
N PHE A 179 0.36 3.73 8.08
CA PHE A 179 -0.40 4.51 9.06
C PHE A 179 -1.25 3.63 9.98
N LEU A 180 -1.95 2.62 9.46
CA LEU A 180 -2.70 1.71 10.33
C LEU A 180 -1.76 0.84 11.18
N GLY A 181 -0.61 0.43 10.65
CA GLY A 181 0.39 -0.33 11.42
C GLY A 181 0.99 0.47 12.56
N THR A 182 1.35 1.74 12.31
CA THR A 182 1.82 2.67 13.35
C THR A 182 0.74 2.97 14.37
N LEU A 183 -0.51 3.19 13.96
CA LEU A 183 -1.64 3.40 14.88
C LEU A 183 -1.91 2.16 15.74
N ALA A 184 -1.85 0.96 15.15
CA ALA A 184 -2.03 -0.29 15.89
C ALA A 184 -0.94 -0.49 16.96
N SER A 185 0.31 -0.21 16.60
CA SER A 185 1.43 -0.24 17.55
C SER A 185 1.26 0.81 18.66
N MET A 186 0.89 2.04 18.30
CA MET A 186 0.63 3.13 19.24
C MET A 186 -0.44 2.78 20.28
N VAL A 187 -1.56 2.19 19.85
CA VAL A 187 -2.66 1.81 20.74
C VAL A 187 -2.29 0.62 21.62
N SER A 188 -1.39 -0.25 21.14
CA SER A 188 -0.94 -1.45 21.85
C SER A 188 0.30 -1.22 22.72
N SER A 189 0.89 -0.02 22.66
CA SER A 189 2.11 0.33 23.39
C SER A 189 1.86 0.34 24.91
N PRO A 190 2.71 -0.30 25.72
CA PRO A 190 2.66 -0.20 27.17
C PRO A 190 3.31 1.10 27.70
N ASP A 191 4.10 1.80 26.90
CA ASP A 191 4.82 3.02 27.30
C ASP A 191 3.94 4.25 27.04
N ALA A 192 3.21 4.74 28.04
CA ALA A 192 2.34 5.89 27.89
C ALA A 192 3.05 7.21 27.46
N GLU A 193 4.38 7.25 27.54
CA GLU A 193 5.20 8.42 27.22
C GLU A 193 6.05 8.23 25.94
N TRP A 194 5.82 7.17 25.16
CA TRP A 194 6.58 6.88 23.93
C TRP A 194 6.66 8.10 22.98
N TRP A 195 5.58 8.88 22.91
CA TRP A 195 5.40 10.03 22.03
C TRP A 195 6.27 11.23 22.41
N GLN A 196 6.89 11.24 23.59
CA GLN A 196 7.77 12.32 24.03
C GLN A 196 9.13 12.30 23.30
N PHE A 197 9.47 11.18 22.65
CA PHE A 197 10.75 10.95 22.00
C PHE A 197 10.61 11.01 20.47
N HIS A 198 10.50 9.87 19.81
CA HIS A 198 10.47 9.68 18.35
C HIS A 198 9.64 8.43 18.00
N PHE A 199 9.15 8.30 16.77
CA PHE A 199 8.34 7.16 16.33
C PHE A 199 9.04 5.82 16.46
N SER A 200 10.35 5.77 16.20
CA SER A 200 11.12 4.54 16.31
C SER A 200 11.14 3.99 17.74
N ARG A 201 10.71 4.76 18.75
CA ARG A 201 10.48 4.27 20.11
C ARG A 201 9.46 3.13 20.14
N LEU A 202 8.40 3.22 19.33
CA LEU A 202 7.42 2.13 19.17
C LEU A 202 8.11 0.85 18.69
N GLY A 203 9.06 0.98 17.75
CA GLY A 203 9.85 -0.15 17.22
C GLY A 203 10.87 -0.75 18.19
N ASN A 204 11.17 -0.10 19.31
CA ASN A 204 12.09 -0.60 20.34
C ASN A 204 11.39 -1.46 21.39
N GLU A 205 10.06 -1.45 21.43
CA GLU A 205 9.30 -2.21 22.40
C GLU A 205 9.48 -3.71 22.18
N ALA A 206 9.63 -4.45 23.28
CA ALA A 206 9.62 -5.90 23.22
C ALA A 206 8.19 -6.40 23.01
N GLY A 207 8.04 -7.43 22.18
CA GLY A 207 6.75 -8.09 21.97
C GLY A 207 5.90 -7.47 20.86
N TYR A 208 4.58 -7.64 20.99
CA TYR A 208 3.64 -7.47 19.88
C TYR A 208 3.61 -6.05 19.29
N ALA A 209 3.56 -5.01 20.13
CA ALA A 209 3.48 -3.62 19.70
C ALA A 209 4.72 -3.18 18.87
N GLY A 210 5.93 -3.56 19.30
CA GLY A 210 7.15 -3.26 18.54
C GLY A 210 7.24 -4.01 17.23
N TYR A 211 6.81 -5.28 17.19
CA TYR A 211 6.74 -6.04 15.94
C TYR A 211 5.75 -5.43 14.95
N GLN A 212 4.61 -4.92 15.40
CA GLN A 212 3.63 -4.26 14.53
C GLN A 212 4.24 -3.04 13.81
N PHE A 213 4.92 -2.15 14.54
CA PHE A 213 5.53 -0.95 13.96
C PHE A 213 6.63 -1.32 12.96
N ASN A 214 7.56 -2.19 13.36
CA ASN A 214 8.68 -2.58 12.51
C ASN A 214 8.22 -3.33 11.25
N LEU A 215 7.25 -4.23 11.38
CA LEU A 215 6.68 -4.94 10.23
C LEU A 215 5.92 -4.00 9.30
N ALA A 216 5.26 -2.95 9.83
CA ALA A 216 4.62 -1.92 9.01
C ALA A 216 5.65 -1.18 8.15
N LEU A 217 6.77 -0.76 8.73
CA LEU A 217 7.86 -0.11 8.01
C LEU A 217 8.45 -1.01 6.92
N ILE A 218 8.76 -2.27 7.26
CA ILE A 218 9.33 -3.24 6.33
C ILE A 218 8.38 -3.49 5.16
N THR A 219 7.11 -3.77 5.48
CA THR A 219 6.10 -4.07 4.46
C THR A 219 5.85 -2.85 3.57
N THR A 220 5.75 -1.66 4.15
CA THR A 220 5.60 -0.41 3.40
C THR A 220 6.79 -0.18 2.47
N GLY A 221 8.02 -0.32 2.97
CA GLY A 221 9.23 -0.16 2.15
C GLY A 221 9.30 -1.16 0.99
N ALA A 222 8.88 -2.41 1.22
CA ALA A 222 8.77 -3.42 0.17
C ALA A 222 7.71 -3.05 -0.88
N VAL A 223 6.55 -2.53 -0.46
CA VAL A 223 5.49 -2.06 -1.38
C VAL A 223 5.93 -0.84 -2.17
N VAL A 224 6.62 0.13 -1.56
CA VAL A 224 7.19 1.30 -2.26
C VAL A 224 8.24 0.86 -3.28
N THR A 225 9.04 -0.17 -2.98
CA THR A 225 9.98 -0.79 -3.93
C THR A 225 9.26 -1.49 -5.09
N ALA A 226 8.08 -2.07 -4.86
CA ALA A 226 7.22 -2.60 -5.93
C ALA A 226 6.60 -1.48 -6.78
N LEU A 227 6.15 -0.40 -6.14
CA LEU A 227 5.58 0.80 -6.76
C LEU A 227 6.55 1.48 -7.73
N ALA A 228 7.85 1.48 -7.42
CA ALA A 228 8.90 2.07 -8.27
C ALA A 228 8.78 1.73 -9.75
N ASN A 229 8.55 0.46 -10.09
CA ASN A 229 8.43 0.04 -11.49
C ASN A 229 7.11 0.46 -12.13
N LEU A 230 6.02 0.53 -11.36
CA LEU A 230 4.72 1.00 -11.85
C LEU A 230 4.79 2.49 -12.19
N VAL A 231 5.33 3.30 -11.27
CA VAL A 231 5.55 4.74 -11.49
C VAL A 231 6.50 4.97 -12.66
N ALA A 232 7.60 4.21 -12.75
CA ALA A 232 8.53 4.33 -13.87
C ALA A 232 7.86 4.03 -15.21
N HIS A 233 6.99 3.03 -15.27
CA HIS A 233 6.24 2.73 -16.49
C HIS A 233 5.29 3.86 -16.90
N ASP A 234 4.50 4.38 -15.94
CA ASP A 234 3.58 5.49 -16.18
C ASP A 234 4.37 6.73 -16.64
N LEU A 235 5.46 7.06 -15.94
CA LEU A 235 6.31 8.20 -16.27
C LEU A 235 7.04 8.04 -17.61
N GLU A 236 7.55 6.85 -17.93
CA GLU A 236 8.17 6.58 -19.23
C GLU A 236 7.18 6.82 -20.37
N THR A 237 5.93 6.37 -20.19
CA THR A 237 4.86 6.54 -21.18
C THR A 237 4.63 8.01 -21.48
N GLY A 238 4.44 8.84 -20.45
CA GLY A 238 4.28 10.28 -20.64
C GLY A 238 5.53 10.96 -21.20
N LEU A 239 6.73 10.58 -20.73
CA LEU A 239 7.98 11.20 -21.19
C LEU A 239 8.30 10.94 -22.66
N ARG A 240 7.85 9.83 -23.25
CA ARG A 240 8.13 9.49 -24.66
C ARG A 240 7.59 10.54 -25.63
N ALA A 241 6.53 11.27 -25.27
CA ALA A 241 5.99 12.36 -26.08
C ALA A 241 6.88 13.61 -26.08
N HIS A 242 7.78 13.76 -25.09
CA HIS A 242 8.52 15.00 -24.86
C HIS A 242 10.04 14.87 -24.98
N VAL A 243 10.62 13.68 -24.73
CA VAL A 243 12.07 13.50 -24.65
C VAL A 243 12.55 12.16 -25.24
N ALA A 244 13.67 12.19 -25.95
CA ALA A 244 14.27 11.00 -26.56
C ALA A 244 14.83 9.99 -25.53
N ASN A 245 15.28 10.45 -24.36
CA ASN A 245 15.86 9.60 -23.31
C ASN A 245 14.86 9.20 -22.20
N ALA A 246 13.55 9.12 -22.52
CA ALA A 246 12.48 8.76 -21.60
C ALA A 246 12.77 7.52 -20.72
N PRO A 247 13.28 6.38 -21.27
CA PRO A 247 13.51 5.18 -20.46
C PRO A 247 14.60 5.36 -19.39
N ALA A 248 15.64 6.15 -19.68
CA ALA A 248 16.72 6.42 -18.72
C ALA A 248 16.22 7.30 -17.57
N ARG A 249 15.42 8.33 -17.87
CA ARG A 249 14.81 9.20 -16.85
C ARG A 249 13.84 8.42 -15.98
N ALA A 250 12.94 7.64 -16.57
CA ALA A 250 12.00 6.81 -15.82
C ALA A 250 12.71 5.83 -14.87
N ARG A 251 13.83 5.23 -15.33
CA ARG A 251 14.65 4.34 -14.50
C ARG A 251 15.30 5.06 -13.31
N LEU A 252 15.71 6.32 -13.48
CA LEU A 252 16.20 7.14 -12.37
C LEU A 252 15.13 7.29 -11.27
N PHE A 253 13.89 7.64 -11.64
CA PHE A 253 12.79 7.73 -10.67
C PHE A 253 12.47 6.38 -10.01
N ALA A 254 12.56 5.27 -10.77
CA ALA A 254 12.43 3.93 -10.21
C ALA A 254 13.46 3.69 -9.11
N TRP A 255 14.72 4.02 -9.35
CA TRP A 255 15.80 3.82 -8.38
C TRP A 255 15.70 4.75 -7.17
N LEU A 256 15.32 6.01 -7.35
CA LEU A 256 15.11 6.94 -6.24
C LEU A 256 13.97 6.46 -5.34
N LEU A 257 12.84 6.05 -5.93
CA LEU A 257 11.69 5.55 -5.15
C LEU A 257 12.00 4.20 -4.49
N ALA A 258 12.68 3.29 -5.19
CA ALA A 258 13.15 2.03 -4.60
C ALA A 258 14.16 2.27 -3.47
N GLY A 259 15.04 3.27 -3.60
CA GLY A 259 15.97 3.67 -2.54
C GLY A 259 15.23 4.11 -1.27
N ILE A 260 14.19 4.94 -1.40
CA ILE A 260 13.33 5.33 -0.28
C ILE A 260 12.68 4.09 0.35
N GLY A 261 12.15 3.18 -0.45
CA GLY A 261 11.58 1.91 0.03
C GLY A 261 12.59 1.03 0.77
N ILE A 262 13.84 0.98 0.29
CA ILE A 262 14.93 0.26 0.95
C ILE A 262 15.30 0.90 2.28
N CYS A 263 15.39 2.23 2.35
CA CYS A 263 15.63 2.94 3.60
C CYS A 263 14.52 2.69 4.63
N LEU A 264 13.24 2.67 4.21
CA LEU A 264 12.12 2.27 5.09
C LEU A 264 12.31 0.84 5.64
N MET A 265 12.68 -0.10 4.78
CA MET A 265 12.93 -1.49 5.21
C MET A 265 14.09 -1.57 6.20
N ILE A 266 15.19 -0.85 5.96
CA ILE A 266 16.35 -0.84 6.88
C ILE A 266 15.94 -0.26 8.23
N ALA A 267 15.19 0.85 8.26
CA ALA A 267 14.70 1.45 9.50
C ALA A 267 13.80 0.48 10.30
N GLY A 268 12.93 -0.29 9.63
CA GLY A 268 12.11 -1.30 10.30
C GLY A 268 12.87 -2.57 10.71
N LEU A 269 13.89 -2.98 9.95
CA LEU A 269 14.71 -4.16 10.27
C LEU A 269 15.71 -3.90 11.40
N VAL A 270 16.17 -2.67 11.53
CA VAL A 270 17.18 -2.27 12.51
C VAL A 270 16.58 -1.18 13.38
N PRO A 271 15.93 -1.54 14.51
CA PRO A 271 15.48 -0.57 15.50
C PRO A 271 16.63 0.31 15.99
N ASP A 272 16.35 1.56 16.32
CA ASP A 272 17.41 2.50 16.69
C ASP A 272 18.12 2.11 18.00
N ALA A 273 17.45 1.40 18.92
CA ALA A 273 18.06 0.84 20.13
C ALA A 273 19.11 -0.24 19.82
N VAL A 274 19.05 -0.88 18.64
CA VAL A 274 20.02 -1.90 18.22
C VAL A 274 21.23 -1.25 17.54
N ALA A 275 21.00 -0.35 16.59
CA ALA A 275 22.07 0.36 15.90
C ALA A 275 21.61 1.74 15.42
N PHE A 276 21.69 2.71 16.34
CA PHE A 276 21.29 4.10 16.10
C PHE A 276 21.83 4.70 14.78
N PRO A 277 23.14 4.57 14.43
CA PRO A 277 23.65 5.15 13.18
C PRO A 277 23.02 4.55 11.92
N VAL A 278 22.66 3.26 11.96
CA VAL A 278 22.05 2.57 10.81
C VAL A 278 20.61 3.04 10.64
N HIS A 279 19.83 3.06 11.73
CA HIS A 279 18.44 3.49 11.70
C HIS A 279 18.31 4.96 11.29
N VAL A 280 19.04 5.86 11.96
CA VAL A 280 19.00 7.30 11.68
C VAL A 280 19.59 7.62 10.32
N GLY A 281 20.64 6.90 9.89
CA GLY A 281 21.18 7.01 8.55
C GLY A 281 20.16 6.64 7.46
N ALA A 282 19.40 5.56 7.67
CA ALA A 282 18.33 5.16 6.76
C ALA A 282 17.18 6.19 6.77
N ALA A 283 16.75 6.66 7.94
CA ALA A 283 15.71 7.67 8.09
C ALA A 283 16.08 8.98 7.37
N SER A 284 17.29 9.47 7.60
CA SER A 284 17.83 10.67 6.94
C SER A 284 17.98 10.46 5.44
N GLY A 285 18.43 9.28 5.01
CA GLY A 285 18.56 8.89 3.62
C GLY A 285 17.25 8.97 2.84
N MET A 286 16.12 8.64 3.46
CA MET A 286 14.79 8.80 2.84
C MET A 286 14.49 10.25 2.49
N VAL A 287 14.76 11.18 3.41
CA VAL A 287 14.50 12.61 3.21
C VAL A 287 15.41 13.17 2.12
N VAL A 288 16.69 12.77 2.10
CA VAL A 288 17.63 13.17 1.04
C VAL A 288 17.20 12.64 -0.32
N LEU A 289 16.87 11.34 -0.42
CA LEU A 289 16.40 10.74 -1.68
C LEU A 289 15.09 11.38 -2.16
N PHE A 290 14.19 11.71 -1.24
CA PHE A 290 12.97 12.45 -1.55
C PHE A 290 13.26 13.85 -2.12
N ALA A 291 14.16 14.61 -1.50
CA ALA A 291 14.55 15.93 -2.01
C ALA A 291 15.19 15.85 -3.39
N VAL A 292 16.06 14.85 -3.63
CA VAL A 292 16.63 14.57 -4.95
C VAL A 292 15.54 14.20 -5.95
N LEU A 293 14.58 13.36 -5.55
CA LEU A 293 13.46 12.96 -6.40
C LEU A 293 12.59 14.15 -6.81
N VAL A 294 12.26 15.05 -5.89
CA VAL A 294 11.53 16.29 -6.18
C VAL A 294 12.36 17.22 -7.11
N GLY A 295 13.65 17.36 -6.86
CA GLY A 295 14.55 18.13 -7.74
C GLY A 295 14.61 17.55 -9.15
N CYS A 296 14.72 16.22 -9.28
CA CYS A 296 14.66 15.52 -10.55
C CYS A 296 13.29 15.68 -11.23
N LEU A 297 12.18 15.67 -10.47
CA LEU A 297 10.84 15.90 -11.02
C LEU A 297 10.75 17.27 -11.69
N ALA A 298 11.21 18.32 -11.02
CA ALA A 298 11.21 19.68 -11.54
C ALA A 298 12.13 19.86 -12.76
N ALA A 299 13.31 19.22 -12.76
CA ALA A 299 14.30 19.41 -13.81
C ALA A 299 14.13 18.47 -15.03
N LEU A 300 13.61 17.26 -14.83
CA LEU A 300 13.66 16.18 -15.82
C LEU A 300 12.31 15.77 -16.39
N VAL A 301 11.19 16.30 -15.87
CA VAL A 301 9.84 15.95 -16.36
C VAL A 301 9.15 17.19 -16.94
N PRO A 302 9.38 17.51 -18.22
CA PRO A 302 8.74 18.66 -18.88
C PRO A 302 7.23 18.44 -18.98
N GLY A 303 6.44 19.52 -18.93
CA GLY A 303 4.99 19.43 -19.12
C GLY A 303 4.21 18.78 -17.96
N MET A 304 4.87 18.44 -16.84
CA MET A 304 4.19 18.00 -15.64
C MET A 304 3.21 19.08 -15.16
N ARG A 305 2.03 18.66 -14.71
CA ARG A 305 0.94 19.55 -14.28
C ARG A 305 1.42 20.47 -13.16
N HIS A 306 1.05 21.75 -13.26
CA HIS A 306 1.50 22.79 -12.32
C HIS A 306 1.14 22.45 -10.87
N GLU A 307 0.00 21.80 -10.64
CA GLU A 307 -0.44 21.41 -9.30
C GLU A 307 0.51 20.41 -8.63
N VAL A 308 1.12 19.50 -9.40
CA VAL A 308 2.10 18.54 -8.87
C VAL A 308 3.39 19.26 -8.48
N ALA A 309 3.83 20.24 -9.27
CA ALA A 309 5.00 21.05 -8.95
C ALA A 309 4.77 21.89 -7.68
N VAL A 310 3.63 22.60 -7.59
CA VAL A 310 3.26 23.37 -6.39
C VAL A 310 3.19 22.48 -5.15
N PHE A 311 2.52 21.33 -5.24
CA PHE A 311 2.43 20.42 -4.09
C PHE A 311 3.81 19.87 -3.69
N SER A 312 4.71 19.64 -4.64
CA SER A 312 6.09 19.24 -4.37
C SER A 312 6.87 20.32 -3.61
N THR A 313 6.73 21.58 -4.02
CA THR A 313 7.33 22.72 -3.32
C THR A 313 6.75 22.87 -1.92
N VAL A 314 5.42 22.76 -1.76
CA VAL A 314 4.75 22.81 -0.45
C VAL A 314 5.22 21.67 0.45
N ALA A 315 5.38 20.45 -0.07
CA ALA A 315 5.87 19.32 0.72
C ALA A 315 7.30 19.57 1.23
N ILE A 316 8.22 20.03 0.37
CA ILE A 316 9.60 20.38 0.79
C ILE A 316 9.59 21.51 1.81
N ALA A 317 8.87 22.61 1.54
CA ALA A 317 8.76 23.72 2.47
C ALA A 317 8.16 23.28 3.82
N GLY A 318 7.12 22.45 3.78
CA GLY A 318 6.48 21.89 4.97
C GLY A 318 7.43 21.01 5.78
N ILE A 319 8.26 20.19 5.14
CA ILE A 319 9.30 19.40 5.82
C ILE A 319 10.34 20.33 6.47
N LEU A 320 10.80 21.38 5.77
CA LEU A 320 11.76 22.34 6.33
C LEU A 320 11.19 23.10 7.53
N VAL A 321 9.93 23.54 7.43
CA VAL A 321 9.20 24.16 8.54
C VAL A 321 9.05 23.17 9.69
N ALA A 322 8.72 21.91 9.39
CA ALA A 322 8.54 20.89 10.40
C ALA A 322 9.83 20.61 11.17
N VAL A 323 10.96 20.56 10.47
CA VAL A 323 12.29 20.47 11.09
C VAL A 323 12.57 21.73 11.91
N ALA A 324 12.37 22.94 11.37
CA ALA A 324 12.64 24.20 12.06
C ALA A 324 11.85 24.35 13.38
N LEU A 325 10.57 23.92 13.38
CA LEU A 325 9.71 23.93 14.57
C LEU A 325 10.21 22.99 15.66
N TRP A 326 10.78 21.84 15.29
CA TRP A 326 11.45 20.95 16.23
C TRP A 326 12.81 21.49 16.68
N VAL A 327 13.68 21.79 15.73
CA VAL A 327 15.02 22.34 15.93
C VAL A 327 15.25 23.41 14.85
N PRO A 328 15.49 24.70 15.19
CA PRO A 328 15.94 25.24 16.48
C PRO A 328 14.85 25.80 17.40
N ILE A 329 13.57 25.84 17.00
CA ILE A 329 12.53 26.58 17.73
C ILE A 329 12.09 25.87 19.02
N GLY A 330 12.08 24.53 19.03
CA GLY A 330 11.65 23.75 20.20
C GLY A 330 10.14 23.81 20.48
N TYR A 331 9.32 24.03 19.45
CA TYR A 331 7.85 24.11 19.58
C TYR A 331 7.22 22.74 19.87
N TYR A 332 7.73 21.68 19.25
CA TYR A 332 7.36 20.29 19.54
C TYR A 332 8.60 19.39 19.54
N ASN A 333 8.44 18.13 19.97
CA ASN A 333 9.49 17.13 19.97
C ASN A 333 9.68 16.44 18.60
N LEU A 334 10.64 15.51 18.51
CA LEU A 334 10.96 14.81 17.27
C LEU A 334 9.76 13.99 16.75
N THR A 335 9.00 13.33 17.62
CA THR A 335 7.76 12.61 17.22
C THR A 335 6.80 13.52 16.46
N GLY A 336 6.57 14.74 16.96
CA GLY A 336 5.73 15.73 16.28
C GLY A 336 6.25 16.08 14.88
N ALA A 337 7.56 16.28 14.75
CA ALA A 337 8.22 16.53 13.46
C ALA A 337 8.04 15.35 12.50
N GLU A 338 8.30 14.14 12.97
CA GLU A 338 8.20 12.92 12.17
C GLU A 338 6.77 12.66 11.72
N PHE A 339 5.76 12.97 12.53
CA PHE A 339 4.34 12.84 12.13
C PHE A 339 4.01 13.74 10.95
N VAL A 340 4.42 15.01 11.02
CA VAL A 340 4.22 15.97 9.93
C VAL A 340 5.01 15.55 8.68
N ILE A 341 6.28 15.18 8.84
CA ILE A 341 7.15 14.78 7.72
C ILE A 341 6.59 13.52 7.04
N ALA A 342 6.26 12.47 7.79
CA ALA A 342 5.69 11.24 7.26
C ALA A 342 4.35 11.51 6.56
N GLY A 343 3.48 12.32 7.17
CA GLY A 343 2.21 12.77 6.58
C GLY A 343 2.41 13.47 5.23
N LEU A 344 3.33 14.44 5.17
CA LEU A 344 3.64 15.18 3.95
C LEU A 344 4.25 14.27 2.86
N LEU A 345 5.18 13.38 3.23
CA LEU A 345 5.83 12.46 2.29
C LEU A 345 4.81 11.51 1.63
N PHE A 346 3.88 10.94 2.40
CA PHE A 346 2.87 10.04 1.85
C PHE A 346 1.74 10.78 1.12
N ALA A 347 1.33 11.96 1.60
CA ALA A 347 0.41 12.81 0.83
C ALA A 347 1.03 13.17 -0.53
N TRP A 348 2.31 13.53 -0.53
CA TRP A 348 3.07 13.78 -1.75
C TRP A 348 3.15 12.56 -2.65
N LEU A 349 3.42 11.37 -2.09
CA LEU A 349 3.46 10.13 -2.87
C LEU A 349 2.14 9.90 -3.62
N LEU A 350 1.00 10.10 -2.96
CA LEU A 350 -0.33 9.95 -3.57
C LEU A 350 -0.56 10.96 -4.70
N VAL A 351 -0.21 12.24 -4.50
CA VAL A 351 -0.32 13.29 -5.52
C VAL A 351 0.61 13.01 -6.69
N PHE A 352 1.86 12.67 -6.41
CA PHE A 352 2.87 12.34 -7.40
C PHE A 352 2.44 11.18 -8.29
N VAL A 353 2.02 10.06 -7.71
CA VAL A 353 1.61 8.88 -8.49
C VAL A 353 0.35 9.15 -9.33
N ARG A 354 -0.60 9.93 -8.82
CA ARG A 354 -1.76 10.37 -9.62
C ARG A 354 -1.32 11.31 -10.76
N GLY A 355 -0.38 12.20 -10.48
CA GLY A 355 0.21 13.12 -11.46
C GLY A 355 0.94 12.38 -12.58
N THR A 356 1.80 11.41 -12.27
CA THR A 356 2.51 10.61 -13.27
C THR A 356 1.56 9.79 -14.14
N ARG A 357 0.46 9.31 -13.55
CA ARG A 357 -0.56 8.58 -14.29
C ARG A 357 -1.34 9.49 -15.24
N ALA A 358 -1.80 10.64 -14.76
CA ALA A 358 -2.47 11.63 -15.62
C ALA A 358 -1.57 12.08 -16.78
N TYR A 359 -0.29 12.30 -16.48
CA TYR A 359 0.73 12.64 -17.48
C TYR A 359 0.93 11.52 -18.53
N ALA A 360 0.82 10.25 -18.14
CA ALA A 360 0.82 9.12 -19.06
C ALA A 360 -0.44 9.11 -19.95
N ASP A 361 -1.61 9.31 -19.35
CA ASP A 361 -2.90 9.25 -20.05
C ASP A 361 -3.03 10.37 -21.11
N GLU A 362 -2.60 11.59 -20.78
CA GLU A 362 -2.61 12.74 -21.70
C GLU A 362 -1.79 12.45 -22.97
N SER A 363 -0.62 11.80 -22.83
CA SER A 363 0.28 11.46 -23.95
C SER A 363 -0.26 10.40 -24.92
N VAL A 364 -1.24 9.60 -24.50
CA VAL A 364 -1.88 8.58 -25.35
C VAL A 364 -3.03 9.18 -26.17
N THR A 365 -3.59 10.31 -25.69
CA THR A 365 -4.75 10.98 -26.32
C THR A 365 -4.37 12.08 -27.32
N SER A 366 -3.13 12.56 -27.30
CA SER A 366 -2.58 13.58 -28.21
C SER A 366 -1.99 12.99 -29.48
#